data_AF-A0A1G7G0H0-F1
#
_entry.id   AF-A0A1G7G0H0-F1
#
_cell.length_a   1.000
_cell.length_b   1.000
_cell.length_c   1.000
_cell.angle_alpha   90.00
_cell.angle_beta   90.00
_cell.angle_gamma   90.00
#
_symmetry.space_group_name_H-M   'P 1'
#
loop_
_entity.id
_entity.type
_entity.pdbx_description
1 polymer ?
#
loop_
_entity_poly.entity_id
_entity_poly.type
_entity_poly.pdbx_seq_one_letter_code
_entity_poly.pdbx_strand_id
1 'polypeptide(L)'
;MEHWTDRIVGDRMTVDQQFTDRVESSPFSRQQWGLVMTAIEFEIEEPTDDDAAQLVADTSALPSVLPELDSMDEHPMAGPGGSGGPGGRGGDGDGVIGGIKQALGLGGGGADDDLDEERLATAERLADEYATELQAHLEETGRWSTVRAAAAESDQ
;
A
#
# COMPACT_ATOMS: atom_id res chain seq x y z
N MET A 1 -16.46 24.03 -1.00
CA MET A 1 -15.59 23.98 0.20
C MET A 1 -14.39 23.17 -0.23
N GLU A 2 -13.17 23.64 0.06
CA GLU A 2 -11.97 22.83 -0.18
C GLU A 2 -11.98 21.67 0.81
N HIS A 3 -11.79 20.44 0.34
CA HIS A 3 -11.72 19.30 1.25
C HIS A 3 -10.45 19.44 2.09
N TRP A 4 -10.50 19.05 3.37
CA TRP A 4 -9.34 19.14 4.26
C TRP A 4 -8.15 18.33 3.73
N THR A 5 -8.40 17.26 2.99
CA THR A 5 -7.40 16.44 2.29
C THR A 5 -6.60 17.24 1.26
N ASP A 6 -7.21 18.22 0.57
CA ASP A 6 -6.52 19.11 -0.36
C ASP A 6 -5.47 19.97 0.35
N ARG A 7 -5.69 20.28 1.64
CA ARG A 7 -4.79 21.11 2.44
C ARG A 7 -3.52 20.35 2.81
N ILE A 8 -3.57 19.02 2.92
CA ILE A 8 -2.44 18.20 3.38
C ILE A 8 -1.60 17.59 2.26
N VAL A 9 -1.91 17.88 1.00
CA VAL A 9 -1.17 17.31 -0.15
C VAL A 9 0.33 17.58 -0.07
N GLY A 10 0.74 18.79 0.31
CA GLY A 10 2.17 19.13 0.43
C GLY A 10 2.87 18.39 1.57
N ASP A 11 2.18 18.19 2.69
CA ASP A 11 2.67 17.44 3.85
C ASP A 11 2.80 15.96 3.50
N ARG A 12 1.79 15.40 2.81
CA ARG A 12 1.80 14.03 2.29
C ARG A 12 3.02 13.78 1.41
N MET A 13 3.34 14.67 0.48
CA MET A 13 4.55 14.53 -0.36
C MET A 13 5.85 14.52 0.45
N THR A 14 5.88 15.23 1.59
CA THR A 14 7.04 15.26 2.49
C THR A 14 7.16 13.97 3.29
N VAL A 15 6.03 13.45 3.78
CA VAL A 15 5.98 12.18 4.51
C VAL A 15 6.23 10.99 3.59
N ASP A 16 5.71 10.98 2.36
CA ASP A 16 5.98 9.94 1.34
C ASP A 16 7.48 9.70 1.15
N GLN A 17 8.27 10.77 1.08
CA GLN A 17 9.71 10.64 0.90
C GLN A 17 10.41 10.09 2.13
N GLN A 18 9.96 10.45 3.33
CA GLN A 18 10.52 9.94 4.59
C GLN A 18 10.11 8.48 4.83
N PHE A 19 8.89 8.12 4.45
CA PHE A 19 8.33 6.79 4.65
C PHE A 19 8.88 5.76 3.65
N THR A 20 9.57 6.22 2.59
CA THR A 20 10.19 5.34 1.58
C THR A 20 11.13 4.30 2.21
N ASP A 21 11.97 4.69 3.17
CA ASP A 21 12.91 3.75 3.81
C ASP A 21 12.18 2.65 4.60
N ARG A 22 11.01 2.98 5.17
CA ARG A 22 10.17 2.02 5.91
C ARG A 22 9.50 1.03 4.98
N VAL A 23 9.00 1.51 3.84
CA VAL A 23 8.45 0.66 2.77
C VAL A 23 9.52 -0.28 2.23
N GLU A 24 10.74 0.19 1.99
CA GLU A 24 11.85 -0.66 1.51
C GLU A 24 12.31 -1.72 2.53
N SER A 25 12.03 -1.50 3.80
CA SER A 25 12.26 -2.48 4.87
C SER A 25 11.08 -3.44 5.08
N SER A 26 9.98 -3.23 4.35
CA SER A 26 8.75 -4.02 4.40
C SER A 26 8.71 -5.08 3.27
N PRO A 27 7.72 -5.98 3.24
CA PRO A 27 7.56 -6.90 2.11
C PRO A 27 7.10 -6.23 0.82
N PHE A 28 6.71 -4.94 0.84
CA PHE A 28 6.24 -4.22 -0.33
C PHE A 28 7.36 -3.50 -1.08
N SER A 29 7.36 -3.62 -2.41
CA SER A 29 8.10 -2.71 -3.28
C SER A 29 7.45 -1.33 -3.32
N ARG A 30 8.19 -0.32 -3.79
CA ARG A 30 7.67 1.05 -3.98
C ARG A 30 6.44 1.10 -4.91
N GLN A 31 6.38 0.22 -5.91
CA GLN A 31 5.25 0.17 -6.86
C GLN A 31 3.99 -0.41 -6.20
N GLN A 32 4.16 -1.49 -5.44
CA GLN A 32 3.09 -2.10 -4.67
C GLN A 32 2.57 -1.14 -3.60
N TRP A 33 3.47 -0.46 -2.89
CA TRP A 33 3.08 0.59 -1.95
C TRP A 33 2.30 1.71 -2.64
N GLY A 34 2.70 2.11 -3.85
CA GLY A 34 1.92 3.06 -4.66
C GLY A 34 0.47 2.59 -4.90
N LEU A 35 0.27 1.30 -5.22
CA LEU A 35 -1.07 0.72 -5.38
C LEU A 35 -1.85 0.68 -4.06
N VAL A 36 -1.22 0.27 -2.95
CA VAL A 36 -1.81 0.35 -1.59
C VAL A 36 -2.29 1.77 -1.29
N MET A 37 -1.44 2.78 -1.53
CA MET A 37 -1.75 4.19 -1.28
C MET A 37 -2.87 4.77 -2.17
N THR A 38 -3.25 4.07 -3.24
CA THR A 38 -4.43 4.44 -4.06
C THR A 38 -5.73 3.80 -3.56
N ALA A 39 -5.61 2.75 -2.75
CA ALA A 39 -6.72 2.00 -2.18
C ALA A 39 -6.99 2.37 -0.72
N ILE A 40 -6.27 3.35 -0.17
CA ILE A 40 -6.57 3.93 1.14
C ILE A 40 -7.11 5.34 0.99
N GLU A 41 -8.01 5.71 1.89
CA GLU A 41 -8.48 7.07 2.10
C GLU A 41 -8.04 7.53 3.49
N PHE A 42 -7.87 8.84 3.69
CA PHE A 42 -7.54 9.37 5.02
C PHE A 42 -8.77 9.98 5.64
N GLU A 43 -8.96 9.72 6.92
CA GLU A 43 -10.07 10.23 7.73
C GLU A 43 -9.54 10.83 9.03
N ILE A 44 -10.26 11.80 9.60
CA ILE A 44 -9.98 12.31 10.94
C ILE A 44 -11.11 11.85 11.84
N GLU A 45 -10.83 10.92 12.74
CA GLU A 45 -11.76 10.50 13.78
C GLU A 45 -11.86 11.60 14.84
N GLU A 46 -13.05 11.76 15.40
CA GLU A 46 -13.36 12.72 16.47
C GLU A 46 -12.80 14.15 16.23
N PRO A 47 -13.02 14.79 15.07
CA PRO A 47 -12.33 16.03 14.70
C PRO A 47 -12.72 17.24 15.58
N THR A 48 -13.76 17.12 16.41
CA THR A 48 -14.17 18.14 17.37
C THR A 48 -13.53 17.98 18.75
N ASP A 49 -12.84 16.88 19.01
CA ASP A 49 -12.17 16.60 20.28
C ASP A 49 -10.65 16.78 20.13
N ASP A 50 -10.08 17.72 20.88
CA ASP A 50 -8.65 18.04 20.79
C ASP A 50 -7.75 16.90 21.28
N ASP A 51 -8.20 16.11 22.24
CA ASP A 51 -7.43 15.05 22.88
C ASP A 51 -7.65 13.69 22.20
N ALA A 52 -8.82 13.47 21.59
CA ALA A 52 -9.18 12.22 20.93
C ALA A 52 -9.04 12.24 19.39
N ALA A 53 -8.83 13.39 18.75
CA ALA A 53 -8.73 13.44 17.30
C ALA A 53 -7.50 12.69 16.76
N GLN A 54 -7.74 11.80 15.80
CA GLN A 54 -6.70 10.99 15.17
C GLN A 54 -6.85 10.96 13.66
N LEU A 55 -5.74 11.08 12.94
CA LEU A 55 -5.67 10.79 11.52
C LEU A 55 -5.55 9.27 11.33
N VAL A 56 -6.50 8.67 10.64
CA VAL A 56 -6.54 7.24 10.36
C VAL A 56 -6.56 6.98 8.86
N ALA A 57 -6.11 5.79 8.47
CA ALA A 57 -6.26 5.31 7.10
C ALA A 57 -7.48 4.39 7.02
N ASP A 58 -8.45 4.72 6.17
CA ASP A 58 -9.47 3.76 5.76
C ASP A 58 -8.85 2.77 4.79
N THR A 59 -8.75 1.53 5.25
CA THR A 59 -8.15 0.40 4.54
C THR A 59 -9.19 -0.57 3.98
N SER A 60 -10.49 -0.24 4.06
CA SER A 60 -11.59 -1.12 3.67
C SER A 60 -11.54 -1.56 2.20
N ALA A 61 -10.88 -0.79 1.33
CA ALA A 61 -10.69 -1.12 -0.08
C ALA A 61 -9.41 -1.93 -0.37
N LEU A 62 -8.50 -2.11 0.60
CA LEU A 62 -7.27 -2.90 0.42
C LEU A 62 -7.49 -4.34 -0.06
N PRO A 63 -8.50 -5.10 0.42
CA PRO A 63 -8.74 -6.45 -0.06
C PRO A 63 -9.01 -6.53 -1.56
N SER A 64 -9.48 -5.44 -2.17
CA SER A 64 -9.79 -5.39 -3.61
C SER A 64 -8.56 -5.22 -4.49
N VAL A 65 -7.40 -4.83 -3.93
CA VAL A 65 -6.15 -4.64 -4.69
C VAL A 65 -5.10 -5.70 -4.39
N LEU A 66 -5.34 -6.60 -3.42
CA LEU A 66 -4.43 -7.72 -3.11
C LEU A 66 -4.11 -8.58 -4.35
N PRO A 67 -5.09 -9.01 -5.17
CA PRO A 67 -4.80 -9.87 -6.33
C PRO A 67 -3.85 -9.20 -7.34
N GLU A 68 -3.99 -7.89 -7.55
CA GLU A 68 -3.11 -7.09 -8.40
C GLU A 68 -1.72 -6.98 -7.80
N LEU A 69 -1.64 -6.79 -6.48
CA LEU A 69 -0.37 -6.73 -5.77
C LEU A 69 0.39 -8.08 -5.84
N ASP A 70 -0.30 -9.22 -5.82
CA ASP A 70 0.31 -10.56 -5.95
C ASP A 70 0.74 -10.83 -7.38
N SER A 71 -0.06 -10.39 -8.35
CA SER A 71 0.31 -10.44 -9.76
C SER A 71 1.63 -9.71 -10.05
N MET A 72 1.92 -8.62 -9.32
CA MET A 72 3.19 -7.88 -9.40
C MET A 72 4.37 -8.65 -8.80
N ASP A 73 4.15 -9.49 -7.80
CA ASP A 73 5.18 -10.36 -7.21
C ASP A 73 5.54 -11.52 -8.14
N GLU A 74 4.54 -12.08 -8.84
CA GLU A 74 4.74 -13.18 -9.80
C GLU A 74 5.39 -12.71 -11.10
N HIS A 75 5.08 -11.49 -11.54
CA HIS A 75 5.57 -10.90 -12.77
C HIS A 75 6.24 -9.55 -12.49
N PRO A 76 7.39 -9.54 -11.78
CA PRO A 76 8.13 -8.32 -11.56
C PRO A 76 8.56 -7.83 -12.94
N MET A 77 7.86 -6.81 -13.46
CA MET A 77 8.09 -6.26 -14.79
C MET A 77 9.58 -5.93 -14.88
N ALA A 78 10.29 -6.69 -15.73
CA ALA A 78 11.71 -6.50 -15.97
C ALA A 78 11.90 -5.05 -16.40
N GLY A 79 12.50 -4.24 -15.50
CA GLY A 79 12.69 -2.82 -15.73
C GLY A 79 13.45 -2.56 -17.04
N PRO A 80 13.38 -1.32 -17.58
CA PRO A 80 14.15 -0.92 -18.76
C PRO A 80 15.66 -0.96 -18.44
N GLY A 81 16.26 -2.14 -18.59
CA GLY A 81 17.60 -2.46 -18.11
C GLY A 81 17.84 -3.96 -17.88
N GLY A 82 16.78 -4.78 -17.85
CA GLY A 82 16.88 -6.24 -17.85
C GLY A 82 17.54 -6.76 -19.13
N SER A 83 18.76 -7.25 -18.98
CA SER A 83 19.59 -7.79 -20.05
C SER A 83 19.02 -9.13 -20.54
N GLY A 84 18.10 -9.08 -21.51
CA GLY A 84 17.64 -10.24 -22.27
C GLY A 84 18.23 -10.23 -23.67
N GLY A 85 19.51 -10.58 -23.82
CA GLY A 85 20.16 -10.67 -25.13
C GLY A 85 19.53 -11.77 -26.01
N PRO A 86 19.48 -11.61 -27.35
CA PRO A 86 19.08 -12.68 -28.25
C PRO A 86 20.21 -13.71 -28.36
N GLY A 87 20.19 -14.72 -27.50
CA GLY A 87 21.21 -15.77 -27.45
C GLY A 87 20.61 -17.17 -27.60
N GLY A 88 20.83 -17.78 -28.77
CA GLY A 88 21.11 -19.22 -28.88
C GLY A 88 19.93 -20.16 -29.17
N ARG A 89 19.75 -20.48 -30.46
CA ARG A 89 19.21 -21.78 -30.87
C ARG A 89 20.22 -22.87 -30.54
N GLY A 90 19.74 -23.99 -30.00
CA GLY A 90 20.30 -25.32 -30.22
C GLY A 90 20.72 -26.08 -28.96
N GLY A 91 20.01 -27.18 -28.67
CA GLY A 91 20.46 -28.18 -27.70
C GLY A 91 19.33 -29.03 -27.13
N ASP A 92 18.88 -30.04 -27.88
CA ASP A 92 18.13 -31.20 -27.38
C ASP A 92 18.79 -31.77 -26.11
N GLY A 93 17.99 -31.99 -25.06
CA GLY A 93 18.44 -32.63 -23.82
C GLY A 93 17.43 -32.53 -22.69
N ASP A 94 16.47 -33.46 -22.68
CA ASP A 94 15.98 -34.18 -21.50
C ASP A 94 15.93 -33.43 -20.16
N GLY A 95 14.71 -33.06 -19.73
CA GLY A 95 14.52 -32.44 -18.42
C GLY A 95 13.08 -32.04 -18.14
N VAL A 96 12.22 -33.03 -17.93
CA VAL A 96 10.99 -32.97 -17.11
C VAL A 96 10.15 -31.68 -17.20
N ILE A 97 9.23 -31.68 -18.17
CA ILE A 97 7.86 -31.19 -18.05
C ILE A 97 7.32 -31.23 -16.60
N GLY A 98 7.46 -30.12 -15.87
CA GLY A 98 6.68 -29.78 -14.67
C GLY A 98 5.33 -29.15 -15.06
N GLY A 99 4.60 -29.80 -15.96
CA GLY A 99 3.28 -29.37 -16.40
C GLY A 99 2.20 -30.18 -15.72
N ILE A 100 1.83 -29.78 -14.48
CA ILE A 100 0.52 -30.03 -13.85
C ILE A 100 0.29 -29.04 -12.68
N LYS A 101 0.17 -27.73 -12.98
CA LYS A 101 -0.48 -26.76 -12.06
C LYS A 101 -1.66 -26.04 -12.72
N GLN A 102 -2.25 -26.66 -13.74
CA GLN A 102 -3.40 -26.13 -14.50
C GLN A 102 -4.45 -27.23 -14.63
N ALA A 103 -4.95 -27.74 -13.49
CA ALA A 103 -6.09 -28.68 -13.47
C ALA A 103 -6.75 -28.89 -12.09
N LEU A 104 -6.25 -28.30 -11.01
CA LEU A 104 -6.82 -28.47 -9.66
C LEU A 104 -7.16 -27.11 -9.06
N GLY A 105 -8.18 -26.48 -9.64
CA GLY A 105 -9.12 -25.75 -8.79
C GLY A 105 -9.83 -26.74 -7.87
N LEU A 106 -10.11 -26.31 -6.64
CA LEU A 106 -10.74 -27.04 -5.54
C LEU A 106 -9.85 -28.04 -4.77
N GLY A 107 -9.20 -27.54 -3.71
CA GLY A 107 -8.82 -28.39 -2.58
C GLY A 107 -7.58 -27.95 -1.82
N GLY A 108 -7.63 -26.82 -1.11
CA GLY A 108 -6.56 -26.40 -0.20
C GLY A 108 -6.72 -24.98 0.29
N GLY A 109 -7.86 -24.63 0.91
CA GLY A 109 -7.95 -23.39 1.67
C GLY A 109 -7.04 -23.51 2.89
N GLY A 110 -6.07 -22.61 3.03
CA GLY A 110 -5.17 -22.58 4.18
C GLY A 110 -3.68 -22.36 3.89
N ALA A 111 -3.29 -21.87 2.70
CA ALA A 111 -1.89 -21.48 2.47
C ALA A 111 -1.81 -20.18 1.66
N ASP A 112 -2.57 -20.06 0.57
CA ASP A 112 -2.70 -18.81 -0.17
C ASP A 112 -3.53 -17.78 0.64
N ASP A 113 -4.66 -18.21 1.21
CA ASP A 113 -5.54 -17.35 2.06
C ASP A 113 -4.79 -16.76 3.28
N ASP A 114 -3.97 -17.57 3.98
CA ASP A 114 -3.19 -17.11 5.14
C ASP A 114 -2.08 -16.10 4.75
N LEU A 115 -1.49 -16.25 3.55
CA LEU A 115 -0.49 -15.31 3.05
C LEU A 115 -1.14 -13.98 2.65
N ASP A 116 -2.32 -14.03 2.03
CA ASP A 116 -3.10 -12.85 1.68
C ASP A 116 -3.54 -12.08 2.95
N GLU A 117 -3.94 -12.80 4.00
CA GLU A 117 -4.26 -12.22 5.31
C GLU A 117 -3.04 -11.55 5.98
N GLU A 118 -1.87 -12.20 6.00
CA GLU A 118 -0.64 -11.62 6.58
C GLU A 118 -0.22 -10.36 5.81
N ARG A 119 -0.37 -10.40 4.49
CA ARG A 119 -0.03 -9.30 3.61
C ARG A 119 -0.99 -8.13 3.75
N LEU A 120 -2.29 -8.40 3.83
CA LEU A 120 -3.32 -7.42 4.14
C LEU A 120 -3.03 -6.74 5.49
N ALA A 121 -2.82 -7.53 6.55
CA ALA A 121 -2.50 -7.01 7.87
C ALA A 121 -1.22 -6.15 7.87
N THR A 122 -0.24 -6.50 7.04
CA THR A 122 0.98 -5.69 6.88
C THR A 122 0.69 -4.38 6.14
N ALA A 123 -0.14 -4.40 5.10
CA ALA A 123 -0.54 -3.20 4.38
C ALA A 123 -1.35 -2.25 5.29
N GLU A 124 -2.31 -2.77 6.03
CA GLU A 124 -3.11 -2.03 7.01
C GLU A 124 -2.21 -1.36 8.06
N ARG A 125 -1.32 -2.14 8.67
CA ARG A 125 -0.37 -1.61 9.65
C ARG A 125 0.53 -0.52 9.09
N LEU A 126 1.05 -0.68 7.87
CA LEU A 126 1.87 0.35 7.23
C LEU A 126 1.06 1.62 6.91
N ALA A 127 -0.22 1.48 6.54
CA ALA A 127 -1.11 2.61 6.32
C ALA A 127 -1.39 3.38 7.62
N ASP A 128 -1.62 2.68 8.73
CA ASP A 128 -1.78 3.30 10.05
C ASP A 128 -0.50 3.98 10.54
N GLU A 129 0.66 3.33 10.34
CA GLU A 129 1.96 3.93 10.63
C GLU A 129 2.18 5.18 9.78
N TYR A 130 1.81 5.16 8.50
CA TYR A 130 1.88 6.33 7.63
C TYR A 130 0.97 7.47 8.12
N ALA A 131 -0.27 7.16 8.48
CA ALA A 131 -1.22 8.15 9.01
C ALA A 131 -0.69 8.79 10.31
N THR A 132 -0.09 7.98 11.18
CA THR A 132 0.56 8.45 12.41
C THR A 132 1.70 9.43 12.12
N GLU A 133 2.60 9.09 11.20
CA GLU A 133 3.72 9.97 10.82
C GLU A 133 3.21 11.26 10.16
N LEU A 134 2.14 11.18 9.37
CA LEU A 134 1.52 12.35 8.77
C LEU A 134 0.88 13.27 9.80
N GLN A 135 0.16 12.73 10.78
CA GLN A 135 -0.35 13.53 11.90
C GLN A 135 0.80 14.18 12.67
N ALA A 136 1.83 13.42 13.03
CA ALA A 136 3.00 13.95 13.75
C ALA A 136 3.64 15.11 12.98
N HIS A 137 3.81 14.97 11.66
CA HIS A 137 4.31 16.05 10.82
C HIS A 137 3.40 17.29 10.81
N LEU A 138 2.08 17.09 10.76
CA LEU A 138 1.10 18.18 10.84
C LEU A 138 1.13 18.87 12.21
N GLU A 139 1.37 18.16 13.30
CA GLU A 139 1.52 18.72 14.64
C GLU A 139 2.83 19.52 14.76
N GLU A 140 3.94 18.95 14.30
CA GLU A 140 5.26 19.60 14.31
C GLU A 140 5.27 20.90 13.50
N THR A 141 4.56 20.94 12.38
CA THR A 141 4.42 22.13 11.53
C THR A 141 3.33 23.09 12.02
N GLY A 142 2.62 22.74 13.10
CA GLY A 142 1.55 23.56 13.68
C GLY A 142 0.27 23.62 12.84
N ARG A 143 0.09 22.68 11.92
CA ARG A 143 -1.02 22.63 10.96
C ARG A 143 -2.18 21.74 11.41
N TRP A 144 -1.92 20.78 12.31
CA TRP A 144 -2.91 19.80 12.77
C TRP A 144 -4.25 20.41 13.18
N SER A 145 -4.24 21.41 14.06
CA SER A 145 -5.47 22.08 14.53
C SER A 145 -6.31 22.69 13.38
N THR A 146 -5.65 23.25 12.35
CA THR A 146 -6.35 23.84 11.20
C THR A 146 -6.94 22.78 10.27
N VAL A 147 -6.24 21.65 10.10
CA VAL A 147 -6.72 20.53 9.30
C VAL A 147 -7.91 19.86 9.99
N ARG A 148 -7.79 19.61 11.29
CA ARG A 148 -8.85 19.03 12.12
C ARG A 148 -10.12 19.87 12.11
N ALA A 149 -10.00 21.19 12.28
CA ALA A 149 -11.16 22.10 12.19
C ALA A 149 -11.86 22.02 10.82
N ALA A 150 -11.08 21.94 9.74
CA ALA A 150 -11.64 21.80 8.39
C ALA A 150 -12.34 20.46 8.17
N ALA A 151 -11.85 19.38 8.78
CA ALA A 151 -12.50 18.08 8.75
C ALA A 151 -13.83 18.12 9.52
N ALA A 152 -13.88 18.72 10.71
CA ALA A 152 -15.11 18.90 11.48
C ALA A 152 -16.17 19.73 10.73
N GLU A 153 -15.75 20.70 9.91
CA GLU A 153 -16.66 21.48 9.05
C GLU A 153 -17.17 20.69 7.84
N SER A 154 -16.43 19.69 7.37
CA SER A 154 -16.78 18.89 6.19
C SER A 154 -17.74 17.74 6.51
N ASP A 155 -17.78 17.29 7.76
CA ASP A 155 -18.64 16.21 8.26
C ASP A 155 -20.05 16.69 8.69
N GLN A 156 -20.29 18.01 8.65
CA GLN A 156 -21.58 18.67 8.98
C GLN A 156 -22.45 18.90 7.74
#